data_AF-A0A3B0MNC4-F1
#
_entry.id   AF-A0A3B0MNC4-F1
#
_cell.length_a   1.000
_cell.length_b   1.000
_cell.length_c   1.000
_cell.angle_alpha   90.00
_cell.angle_beta   90.00
_cell.angle_gamma   90.00
#
_symmetry.space_group_name_H-M   'P 1'
#
loop_
_entity.id
_entity.type
_entity.pdbx_description
1 polymer ?
#
loop_
_entity_poly.entity_id
_entity_poly.type
_entity_poly.pdbx_seq_one_letter_code
_entity_poly.pdbx_strand_id
1 'polypeptide(L)' 'MGEGRYLVTIRPGPVLHIWQDGQEVARVPLSIPAAIGLAQSILAEVRFY' A
#
# COMPACT_ATOMS: atom_id res chain seq x y z
N MET A 1 -11.36 12.63 -19.58
CA MET A 1 -11.18 11.52 -18.62
C MET A 1 -10.67 12.16 -17.35
N GLY A 2 -11.50 12.24 -16.31
CA GLY A 2 -11.15 12.99 -15.10
C GLY A 2 -10.01 12.30 -14.34
N GLU A 3 -9.05 13.08 -13.87
CA GLU A 3 -8.01 12.63 -12.94
C GLU A 3 -8.68 12.16 -11.64
N GLY A 4 -9.01 10.86 -11.59
CA GLY A 4 -9.53 10.24 -10.39
C GLY A 4 -8.44 10.28 -9.32
N ARG A 5 -8.65 11.05 -8.25
CA ARG A 5 -7.78 11.02 -7.07
C ARG A 5 -7.89 9.64 -6.44
N TYR A 6 -6.82 8.86 -6.52
CA TYR A 6 -6.74 7.55 -5.88
C TYR A 6 -6.58 7.73 -4.37
N LEU A 7 -7.61 7.38 -3.60
CA LEU A 7 -7.52 7.32 -2.15
C LEU A 7 -6.87 5.98 -1.75
N VAL A 8 -5.60 6.02 -1.37
CA VAL A 8 -4.88 4.84 -0.85
C VAL A 8 -4.89 4.89 0.67
N THR A 9 -5.47 3.89 1.32
CA THR A 9 -5.42 3.72 2.77
C THR A 9 -4.41 2.62 3.12
N ILE A 10 -3.33 2.97 3.83
CA ILE A 10 -2.34 2.01 4.33
C ILE A 10 -2.60 1.81 5.82
N ARG A 11 -3.00 0.60 6.21
CA ARG A 11 -3.05 0.19 7.62
C ARG A 11 -1.97 -0.86 7.84
N PRO A 12 -0.83 -0.53 8.48
CA PRO A 12 0.21 -1.50 8.74
C PRO A 12 -0.28 -2.53 9.76
N GLY A 13 -0.85 -3.62 9.26
CA GLY A 13 -1.01 -4.87 9.98
C GLY A 13 0.14 -5.82 9.67
N PRO A 14 0.21 -7.01 10.29
CA PRO A 14 1.26 -8.00 10.03
C PRO A 14 1.20 -8.61 8.62
N VAL A 15 0.26 -8.18 7.76
CA VAL A 15 0.05 -8.72 6.42
C VAL A 15 -0.21 -7.57 5.45
N LEU A 16 0.53 -7.52 4.35
CA LEU A 16 0.23 -6.70 3.18
C LEU A 16 -0.78 -7.43 2.31
N HIS A 17 -1.91 -6.77 2.04
CA HIS A 17 -2.94 -7.25 1.13
C HIS A 17 -2.81 -6.53 -0.22
N ILE A 18 -2.76 -7.30 -1.31
CA ILE A 18 -2.65 -6.77 -2.68
C ILE A 18 -4.00 -7.01 -3.37
N TRP A 19 -4.57 -5.93 -3.88
CA TRP A 19 -5.89 -5.91 -4.50
C TRP A 19 -5.79 -5.47 -5.96
N GLN A 20 -6.57 -6.12 -6.82
CA GLN A 20 -6.73 -5.76 -8.21
C GLN A 20 -8.20 -5.94 -8.61
N ASP A 21 -8.80 -4.92 -9.23
CA ASP A 21 -10.19 -4.95 -9.71
C ASP A 21 -11.21 -5.37 -8.63
N GLY A 22 -10.97 -4.94 -7.38
CA GLY A 22 -11.83 -5.25 -6.23
C GLY A 22 -11.65 -6.66 -5.64
N GLN A 23 -10.73 -7.47 -6.18
CA GLN A 23 -10.37 -8.78 -5.63
C GLN A 23 -9.00 -8.78 -4.97
N GLU A 24 -8.86 -9.48 -3.84
CA GLU A 24 -7.56 -9.76 -3.22
C GLU A 24 -6.83 -10.82 -4.08
N VAL A 25 -5.68 -10.44 -4.64
CA VAL A 25 -4.86 -11.31 -5.49
C VAL A 25 -3.68 -11.93 -4.73
N ALA A 26 -3.25 -11.30 -3.63
CA ALA A 26 -2.17 -11.83 -2.80
C ALA A 26 -2.20 -11.27 -1.36
N ARG A 27 -1.62 -12.06 -0.44
CA ARG A 27 -1.37 -11.66 0.95
C ARG A 27 0.07 -12.02 1.33
N VAL A 28 0.81 -11.07 1.87
CA VAL A 28 2.23 -11.23 2.23
C VAL A 28 2.42 -10.88 3.70
N PRO A 29 2.72 -11.85 4.58
CA PRO A 29 3.10 -11.55 5.95
C PRO A 29 4.33 -10.66 5.99
N LEU A 30 4.28 -9.59 6.77
CA LEU A 30 5.37 -8.67 6.99
C LEU A 30 5.86 -8.76 8.43
N SER A 31 7.18 -8.80 8.58
CA SER A 31 7.79 -8.44 9.86
C SER A 31 7.57 -6.94 10.14
N ILE A 32 7.62 -6.54 11.41
CA ILE A 32 7.51 -5.13 11.79
C ILE A 32 8.51 -4.23 11.04
N PRO A 33 9.81 -4.59 10.92
CA PRO A 33 10.75 -3.79 10.12
C PRO A 33 10.36 -3.68 8.64
N ALA A 34 9.88 -4.76 8.02
CA ALA A 34 9.46 -4.74 6.62
C ALA A 34 8.22 -3.85 6.40
N ALA A 35 7.26 -3.89 7.34
CA ALA A 35 6.08 -3.02 7.30
C ALA A 35 6.46 -1.53 7.40
N ILE A 36 7.42 -1.18 8.27
CA ILE A 36 7.93 0.19 8.39
C ILE A 36 8.63 0.63 7.10
N GLY A 37 9.52 -0.19 6.54
CA GLY A 37 10.25 0.12 5.30
C GLY A 37 9.33 0.32 4.10
N LEU A 38 8.28 -0.50 4.00
CA LEU A 38 7.25 -0.33 2.98
C LEU A 38 6.50 1.00 3.13
N ALA A 39 6.06 1.34 4.35
CA ALA A 39 5.36 2.60 4.61
C ALA A 39 6.21 3.82 4.26
N GLN A 40 7.51 3.79 4.60
CA GLN A 40 8.45 4.86 4.23
C GLN A 40 8.61 5.00 2.71
N SER A 41 8.74 3.89 1.99
CA SER A 41 8.89 3.89 0.53
C SER A 41 7.66 4.47 -0.15
N ILE A 42 6.45 4.07 0.28
CA ILE A 42 5.21 4.61 -0.28
C ILE A 42 5.08 6.11 0.03
N LEU A 43 5.39 6.54 1.26
CA LEU A 43 5.37 7.96 1.62
C LEU A 43 6.34 8.80 0.77
N ALA A 44 7.49 8.26 0.40
CA ALA A 44 8.45 8.92 -0.47
C ALA A 44 7.86 9.14 -1.87
N GLU A 45 7.26 8.10 -2.47
CA GLU A 45 6.71 8.17 -3.83
C GLU A 45 5.45 9.04 -3.94
N VAL A 46 4.58 9.02 -2.93
CA VAL A 46 3.33 9.79 -2.94
C VAL A 46 3.57 11.30 -2.73
N ARG A 47 4.71 11.69 -2.16
CA ARG A 47 5.04 13.12 -1.91
C ARG A 47 5.46 13.90 -3.16
N PHE A 48 5.70 13.23 -4.29
CA PHE A 48 6.17 13.86 -5.54
C PHE A 48 5.12 13.92 -6.65
N TYR A 49 3.86 13.60 -6.35
CA TYR A 49 2.69 13.80 -7.22
C TYR A 49 1.69 14.75 -6.56
#